data_AF-A0A8T0AD96-F1
#
_entry.id   AF-A0A8T0AD96-F1
#
_cell.length_a   1.000
_cell.length_b   1.000
_cell.length_c   1.000
_cell.angle_alpha   90.00
_cell.angle_beta   90.00
_cell.angle_gamma   90.00
#
_symmetry.space_group_name_H-M   'P 1'
#
loop_
_entity.id
_entity.type
_entity.pdbx_description
1 polymer ?
#
loop_
_entity_poly.entity_id
_entity_poly.type
_entity_poly.pdbx_seq_one_letter_code
_entity_poly.pdbx_strand_id
1 'polypeptide(L)'
;MLAKIRRQNEHKIISEINKYCSKISLSSSEKSNFISLQTQLDNLYIKKARGAYIRSKAKWMEEGEKSTAYFCRLEKRRQSKNSIVSLMVNDVENTDPKIISKEIHNFYSNLYLSNFSPKECDDFFEKIINFIPKIDNELRDLCDAQLCMEELDLAVQKLKSNKSPGPDGLTGNFYKLFWNDLKMLLFNALIESIEDGSLGPTMSQGLITLIPKPDKDHRFLDNLRPITLLNSDYKIFTHVFVNRLKEGLNGVVNEVQSGFLKERSIHNNIRLVMDMVEYNHLIEDDGYILFLDFKKAFDTLEHRFLFKALESFGFGEHFVNIIKMIYKGMNSSISLPYGTSQRFPVSRGIRQGCPLSPLLFILAADMLSTLVIHDQTVQKLKVFGKSIAISQLADDTTLFLKNKDQIPLAIS
;
A
#
# COMPACT_ATOMS: atom_id res chain seq x y z
N MET A 1 11.11 1.18 -34.41
CA MET A 1 10.97 1.64 -35.82
C MET A 1 11.32 3.13 -36.00
N LEU A 2 10.65 4.07 -35.30
CA LEU A 2 10.84 5.53 -35.46
C LEU A 2 12.25 6.07 -35.14
N ALA A 3 12.96 5.52 -34.15
CA ALA A 3 14.30 5.98 -33.78
C ALA A 3 15.36 5.67 -34.86
N LYS A 4 15.21 4.53 -35.56
CA LYS A 4 16.10 4.12 -36.66
C LYS A 4 15.93 5.05 -37.87
N ILE A 5 14.68 5.38 -38.20
CA ILE A 5 14.32 6.33 -39.26
C ILE A 5 14.90 7.72 -38.96
N ARG A 6 14.83 8.19 -37.71
CA ARG A 6 15.39 9.49 -37.32
C ARG A 6 16.92 9.55 -37.44
N ARG A 7 17.63 8.50 -37.02
CA ARG A 7 19.10 8.42 -37.19
C ARG A 7 19.50 8.39 -38.66
N GLN A 8 18.75 7.66 -39.49
CA GLN A 8 18.99 7.64 -40.94
C GLN A 8 18.78 9.02 -41.57
N ASN A 9 17.77 9.77 -41.13
CA ASN A 9 17.52 11.13 -41.61
C ASN A 9 18.61 12.13 -41.15
N GLU A 10 19.05 12.03 -39.89
CA GLU A 10 20.17 12.83 -39.34
C GLU A 10 21.46 12.59 -40.15
N HIS A 11 21.81 11.32 -40.42
CA HIS A 11 22.96 10.98 -41.25
C HIS A 11 22.83 11.47 -42.69
N LYS A 12 21.62 11.46 -43.28
CA LYS A 12 21.38 11.95 -44.63
C LYS A 12 21.63 13.46 -44.73
N ILE A 13 21.09 14.24 -43.79
CA ILE A 13 21.27 15.69 -43.75
C ILE A 13 22.74 16.05 -43.56
N ILE A 14 23.45 15.38 -42.65
CA ILE A 14 24.89 15.60 -42.42
C ILE A 14 25.72 15.26 -43.67
N SER A 15 25.39 14.16 -44.36
CA SER A 15 26.06 13.76 -45.60
C SER A 15 25.89 14.81 -46.70
N GLU A 16 24.70 15.39 -46.85
CA GLU A 16 24.46 16.44 -47.85
C GLU A 16 25.15 17.75 -47.49
N ILE A 17 25.17 18.15 -46.21
CA ILE A 17 25.95 19.30 -45.74
C ILE A 17 27.44 19.13 -46.07
N ASN A 18 28.01 17.94 -45.84
CA ASN A 18 29.42 17.65 -46.13
C ASN A 18 29.75 17.73 -47.64
N LYS A 19 28.80 17.37 -48.53
CA LYS A 19 28.96 17.54 -49.98
C LYS A 19 29.07 19.01 -50.38
N TYR A 20 28.36 19.91 -49.68
CA TYR A 20 28.50 21.34 -49.92
C TYR A 20 29.80 21.90 -49.33
N CYS A 21 30.23 21.43 -48.16
CA CYS A 21 31.50 21.85 -47.54
C CYS A 21 32.76 21.45 -48.33
N SER A 22 32.67 20.43 -49.19
CA SER A 22 33.79 19.98 -50.04
C SER A 22 33.95 20.77 -51.34
N LYS A 23 33.06 21.74 -51.62
CA LYS A 23 33.17 22.62 -52.80
C LYS A 23 33.97 23.89 -52.48
N ILE A 24 34.83 24.30 -53.42
CA ILE A 24 35.69 25.50 -53.30
C ILE A 24 34.87 26.81 -53.31
N SER A 25 33.73 26.84 -54.04
CA SER A 25 32.80 27.97 -54.05
C SER A 25 31.37 27.50 -54.29
N LEU A 26 30.41 28.08 -53.58
CA LEU A 26 28.98 27.77 -53.69
C LEU A 26 28.24 28.89 -54.44
N SER A 27 27.36 28.51 -55.37
CA SER A 27 26.42 29.44 -56.01
C SER A 27 25.38 29.98 -55.01
N SER A 28 24.69 31.06 -55.36
CA SER A 28 23.67 31.68 -54.52
C SER A 28 22.54 30.72 -54.12
N SER A 29 22.13 29.85 -55.06
CA SER A 29 21.12 28.81 -54.82
C SER A 29 21.64 27.73 -53.87
N GLU A 30 22.88 27.28 -54.04
CA GLU A 30 23.50 26.28 -53.17
C GLU A 30 23.74 26.80 -51.75
N LYS A 31 24.10 28.07 -51.59
CA LYS A 31 24.20 28.73 -50.27
C LYS A 31 22.86 28.71 -49.53
N SER A 32 21.77 29.02 -50.24
CA SER A 32 20.42 28.98 -49.66
C SER A 32 20.04 27.56 -49.20
N ASN A 33 20.31 26.56 -50.03
CA ASN A 33 20.06 25.16 -49.68
C ASN A 33 20.93 24.67 -48.52
N PHE A 34 22.19 25.09 -48.46
CA PHE A 34 23.10 24.79 -47.36
C PHE A 34 22.59 25.36 -46.02
N ILE A 35 22.17 26.62 -45.99
CA ILE A 35 21.60 27.26 -44.80
C ILE A 35 20.30 26.57 -44.37
N SER A 36 19.45 26.18 -45.33
CA SER A 36 18.23 25.41 -45.06
C SER A 36 18.55 24.06 -44.40
N LEU A 37 19.54 23.32 -44.91
CA LEU A 37 19.97 22.04 -44.32
C LEU A 37 20.57 22.21 -42.92
N GLN A 38 21.36 23.26 -42.67
CA GLN A 38 21.86 23.59 -41.33
C GLN A 38 20.71 23.87 -40.36
N THR A 39 19.73 24.68 -40.78
CA THR A 39 18.54 25.00 -40.00
C THR A 39 17.73 23.75 -39.67
N GLN A 40 17.62 22.81 -40.61
CA GLN A 40 16.95 21.52 -40.38
C GLN A 40 17.71 20.66 -39.36
N LEU A 41 19.04 20.64 -39.42
CA LEU A 41 19.89 19.92 -38.46
C LEU A 41 19.78 20.53 -37.05
N ASP A 42 19.81 21.85 -36.93
CA ASP A 42 19.65 22.55 -35.65
C ASP A 42 18.29 22.27 -35.01
N ASN A 43 17.22 22.30 -35.82
CA ASN A 43 15.88 21.94 -35.35
C ASN A 43 15.80 20.49 -34.83
N LEU A 44 16.51 19.55 -35.47
CA LEU A 44 16.61 18.16 -35.00
C LEU A 44 17.33 18.09 -33.65
N TYR A 45 18.44 18.81 -33.48
CA TYR A 45 19.17 18.85 -32.21
C TYR A 45 18.39 19.53 -31.09
N ILE A 46 17.70 20.64 -31.37
CA ILE A 46 16.80 21.30 -30.40
C ILE A 46 15.72 20.32 -29.94
N LYS A 47 15.13 19.55 -30.85
CA LYS A 47 14.12 18.54 -30.50
C LYS A 47 14.69 17.40 -29.66
N LYS A 48 15.93 16.97 -29.94
CA LYS A 48 16.67 15.96 -29.17
C LYS A 48 16.99 16.46 -27.76
N ALA A 49 17.46 17.71 -27.65
CA ALA A 49 17.73 18.41 -26.40
C ALA A 49 16.46 18.60 -25.56
N ARG A 50 15.34 19.04 -26.16
CA ARG A 50 14.03 19.10 -25.47
C ARG A 50 13.58 17.74 -24.96
N GLY A 51 13.76 16.68 -25.76
CA GLY A 51 13.48 15.32 -25.33
C GLY A 51 14.36 14.88 -24.15
N ALA A 52 15.66 15.22 -24.19
CA ALA A 52 16.58 14.96 -23.09
C ALA A 52 16.20 15.76 -21.83
N TYR A 53 15.83 17.03 -21.97
CA TYR A 53 15.36 17.91 -20.90
C TYR A 53 14.09 17.39 -20.20
N ILE A 54 13.14 16.83 -20.97
CA ILE A 54 11.95 16.19 -20.40
C ILE A 54 12.32 14.90 -19.66
N ARG A 55 13.22 14.09 -20.22
CA ARG A 55 13.64 12.81 -19.62
C ARG A 55 14.56 12.99 -18.41
N SER A 56 15.35 14.05 -18.36
CA SER A 56 16.29 14.34 -17.27
C SER A 56 15.61 14.91 -16.03
N LYS A 57 14.32 15.26 -16.10
CA LYS A 57 13.59 15.95 -15.03
C LYS A 57 14.19 17.31 -14.61
N ALA A 58 15.04 17.92 -15.44
CA ALA A 58 15.72 19.18 -15.12
C ALA A 58 14.73 20.30 -14.69
N LYS A 59 13.58 20.42 -15.35
CA LYS A 59 12.52 21.37 -14.97
C LYS A 59 11.96 21.17 -13.56
N TRP A 60 11.90 19.93 -13.08
CA TRP A 60 11.45 19.65 -11.71
C TRP A 60 12.49 20.15 -10.69
N MET A 61 13.78 19.89 -10.93
CA MET A 61 14.87 20.41 -10.08
C MET A 61 14.93 21.95 -10.09
N GLU A 62 14.74 22.57 -11.25
CA GLU A 62 14.87 24.04 -11.37
C GLU A 62 13.64 24.81 -10.86
N GLU A 63 12.44 24.35 -11.22
CA GLU A 63 11.18 25.08 -10.98
C GLU A 63 10.21 24.37 -10.04
N GLY A 64 10.33 23.05 -9.87
CA GLY A 64 9.41 22.23 -9.08
C GLY A 64 9.73 22.18 -7.58
N GLU A 65 10.98 22.47 -7.17
CA GLU A 65 11.38 22.57 -5.76
C GLU A 65 11.28 23.99 -5.20
N LYS A 66 10.95 24.97 -6.04
CA LYS A 66 10.77 26.37 -5.69
C LYS A 66 9.29 26.76 -5.79
N SER A 67 8.84 27.75 -5.01
CA SER A 67 7.47 28.28 -5.03
C SER A 67 7.17 29.09 -6.31
N THR A 68 7.29 28.46 -7.47
CA THR A 68 7.06 29.06 -8.78
C THR A 68 5.61 28.90 -9.22
N ALA A 69 5.17 29.73 -10.19
CA ALA A 69 3.86 29.53 -10.83
C ALA A 69 3.73 28.14 -11.47
N TYR A 70 4.83 27.51 -11.89
CA TYR A 70 4.84 26.13 -12.37
C TYR A 70 4.52 25.13 -11.25
N PHE A 71 5.18 25.25 -10.08
CA PHE A 71 4.89 24.45 -8.90
C PHE A 71 3.43 24.62 -8.42
N CYS A 72 2.96 25.87 -8.26
CA CYS A 72 1.58 26.14 -7.86
C CYS A 72 0.56 25.64 -8.89
N ARG A 73 0.86 25.67 -10.21
CA ARG A 73 -0.03 25.07 -11.23
C ARG A 73 -0.02 23.55 -11.19
N LEU A 74 1.10 22.91 -10.88
CA LEU A 74 1.18 21.46 -10.68
C LEU A 74 0.38 21.02 -9.45
N GLU A 75 0.50 21.77 -8.36
CA GLU A 75 -0.29 21.58 -7.13
C GLU A 75 -1.78 21.74 -7.44
N LYS A 76 -2.22 22.86 -8.03
CA LYS A 76 -3.62 23.08 -8.45
C LYS A 76 -4.15 21.99 -9.38
N ARG A 77 -3.32 21.49 -10.33
CA ARG A 77 -3.71 20.41 -11.25
C ARG A 77 -3.79 19.04 -10.57
N ARG A 78 -2.98 18.79 -9.53
CA ARG A 78 -3.10 17.60 -8.68
C ARG A 78 -4.33 17.71 -7.78
N GLN A 79 -4.55 18.88 -7.18
CA GLN A 79 -5.73 19.18 -6.38
C GLN A 79 -6.99 18.99 -7.21
N SER A 80 -7.08 19.54 -8.43
CA SER A 80 -8.25 19.39 -9.30
C SER A 80 -8.49 17.96 -9.78
N LYS A 81 -7.44 17.14 -9.90
CA LYS A 81 -7.55 15.71 -10.28
C LYS A 81 -7.92 14.82 -9.11
N ASN A 82 -7.53 15.19 -7.90
CA ASN A 82 -7.77 14.42 -6.68
C ASN A 82 -8.98 14.93 -5.90
N SER A 83 -9.50 16.13 -6.22
CA SER A 83 -10.69 16.69 -5.62
C SER A 83 -11.92 15.95 -6.13
N ILE A 84 -12.69 15.41 -5.20
CA ILE A 84 -14.01 14.86 -5.47
C ILE A 84 -14.94 16.04 -5.73
N VAL A 85 -15.22 16.33 -7.01
CA VAL A 85 -16.06 17.47 -7.43
C VAL A 85 -17.54 17.07 -7.46
N SER A 86 -17.83 15.78 -7.67
CA SER A 86 -19.17 15.23 -7.60
C SER A 86 -19.16 13.82 -7.01
N LEU A 87 -20.29 13.43 -6.40
CA LEU A 87 -20.54 12.08 -5.89
C LEU A 87 -21.91 11.60 -6.33
N MET A 88 -22.03 10.29 -6.55
CA MET A 88 -23.33 9.63 -6.65
C MET A 88 -23.87 9.40 -5.23
N VAL A 89 -25.01 10.02 -4.92
CA VAL A 89 -25.71 9.88 -3.64
C VAL A 89 -27.13 9.41 -3.94
N ASN A 90 -27.50 8.20 -3.49
CA ASN A 90 -28.78 7.56 -3.82
C ASN A 90 -29.07 7.56 -5.33
N ASP A 91 -28.08 7.16 -6.12
CA ASP A 91 -28.14 7.12 -7.60
C ASP A 91 -28.38 8.47 -8.30
N VAL A 92 -28.25 9.59 -7.57
CA VAL A 92 -28.29 10.95 -8.12
C VAL A 92 -26.93 11.61 -7.97
N GLU A 93 -26.41 12.19 -9.05
CA GLU A 93 -25.16 12.95 -9.00
C GLU A 93 -25.37 14.26 -8.22
N ASN A 94 -24.53 14.49 -7.22
CA ASN A 94 -24.53 15.68 -6.39
C ASN A 94 -23.19 16.40 -6.50
N THR A 95 -23.25 17.73 -6.63
CA THR A 95 -22.09 18.63 -6.78
C THR A 95 -21.99 19.65 -5.63
N ASP A 96 -22.92 19.65 -4.68
CA ASP A 96 -22.88 20.56 -3.52
C ASP A 96 -21.75 20.11 -2.56
N PRO A 97 -20.73 20.97 -2.33
CA PRO A 97 -19.62 20.64 -1.44
C PRO A 97 -20.03 20.25 -0.02
N LYS A 98 -21.12 20.83 0.52
CA LYS A 98 -21.61 20.52 1.86
C LYS A 98 -22.23 19.13 1.92
N ILE A 99 -23.01 18.77 0.90
CA ILE A 99 -23.61 17.44 0.78
C ILE A 99 -22.52 16.39 0.59
N ILE A 100 -21.58 16.64 -0.33
CA ILE A 100 -20.42 15.76 -0.59
C ILE A 100 -19.61 15.54 0.70
N SER A 101 -19.27 16.62 1.41
CA SER A 101 -18.51 16.53 2.67
C SER A 101 -19.24 15.70 3.72
N LYS A 102 -20.56 15.90 3.88
CA LYS A 102 -21.38 15.16 4.83
C LYS A 102 -21.46 13.69 4.47
N GLU A 103 -21.66 13.38 3.20
CA GLU A 103 -21.76 12.00 2.71
C GLU A 103 -20.45 11.24 2.89
N ILE A 104 -19.31 11.86 2.53
CA ILE A 104 -17.98 11.28 2.76
C ILE A 104 -17.78 10.99 4.26
N HIS A 105 -18.11 11.94 5.13
CA HIS A 105 -17.99 11.76 6.58
C HIS A 105 -18.87 10.60 7.06
N ASN A 106 -20.14 10.56 6.68
CA ASN A 106 -21.08 9.50 7.07
C ASN A 106 -20.61 8.13 6.58
N PHE A 107 -20.21 8.02 5.31
CA PHE A 107 -19.74 6.77 4.73
C PHE A 107 -18.56 6.19 5.48
N TYR A 108 -17.50 6.98 5.70
CA TYR A 108 -16.28 6.49 6.35
C TYR A 108 -16.43 6.33 7.87
N SER A 109 -17.17 7.23 8.54
CA SER A 109 -17.47 7.03 9.97
C SER A 109 -18.22 5.72 10.20
N ASN A 110 -19.25 5.44 9.39
CA ASN A 110 -19.98 4.16 9.43
C ASN A 110 -19.10 2.97 9.02
N LEU A 111 -18.21 3.12 8.04
CA LEU A 111 -17.27 2.08 7.63
C LEU A 111 -16.39 1.63 8.80
N TYR A 112 -15.96 2.55 9.67
CA TYR A 112 -15.08 2.24 10.80
C TYR A 112 -15.81 1.98 12.13
N LEU A 113 -17.15 1.93 12.13
CA LEU A 113 -17.92 1.40 13.25
C LEU A 113 -17.74 -0.12 13.34
N SER A 114 -17.41 -0.61 14.53
CA SER A 114 -17.28 -2.04 14.80
C SER A 114 -18.64 -2.73 14.63
N ASN A 115 -18.62 -3.88 13.97
CA ASN A 115 -19.72 -4.83 13.92
C ASN A 115 -19.32 -6.16 14.58
N PHE A 116 -18.37 -6.12 15.52
CA PHE A 116 -17.82 -7.31 16.16
C PHE A 116 -18.89 -8.13 16.89
N SER A 117 -18.98 -9.41 16.53
CA SER A 117 -19.76 -10.42 17.23
C SER A 117 -18.83 -11.31 18.06
N PRO A 118 -18.87 -11.25 19.41
CA PRO A 118 -18.07 -12.13 20.26
C PRO A 118 -18.33 -13.60 19.96
N LYS A 119 -19.61 -13.97 19.78
CA LYS A 119 -20.02 -15.35 19.50
C LYS A 119 -19.42 -15.86 18.18
N GLU A 120 -19.55 -15.12 17.09
CA GLU A 120 -18.99 -15.54 15.79
C GLU A 120 -17.46 -15.67 15.85
N CYS A 121 -16.80 -14.78 16.59
CA CYS A 121 -15.37 -14.87 16.82
C CYS A 121 -15.01 -16.13 17.62
N ASP A 122 -15.73 -16.42 18.70
CA ASP A 122 -15.49 -17.62 19.52
C ASP A 122 -15.73 -18.89 18.72
N ASP A 123 -16.89 -19.01 18.04
CA ASP A 123 -17.24 -20.13 17.15
C ASP A 123 -16.18 -20.34 16.05
N PHE A 124 -15.62 -19.25 15.50
CA PHE A 124 -14.55 -19.33 14.50
C PHE A 124 -13.26 -19.90 15.09
N PHE A 125 -12.79 -19.36 16.22
CA PHE A 125 -11.53 -19.79 16.83
C PHE A 125 -11.62 -21.22 17.38
N GLU A 126 -12.76 -21.67 17.91
CA GLU A 126 -12.96 -23.05 18.35
C GLU A 126 -12.67 -24.07 17.25
N LYS A 127 -13.00 -23.74 15.99
CA LYS A 127 -12.74 -24.61 14.83
C LYS A 127 -11.25 -24.75 14.50
N ILE A 128 -10.45 -23.72 14.77
CA ILE A 128 -9.07 -23.64 14.28
C ILE A 128 -7.99 -23.65 15.36
N ILE A 129 -8.35 -23.47 16.64
CA ILE A 129 -7.38 -23.19 17.72
C ILE A 129 -6.25 -24.24 17.83
N ASN A 130 -6.55 -25.51 17.53
CA ASN A 130 -5.59 -26.61 17.60
C ASN A 130 -4.67 -26.70 16.37
N PHE A 131 -4.95 -25.94 15.31
CA PHE A 131 -4.19 -25.93 14.06
C PHE A 131 -3.37 -24.66 13.86
N ILE A 132 -3.61 -23.63 14.69
CA ILE A 132 -2.84 -22.38 14.62
C ILE A 132 -1.40 -22.65 15.05
N PRO A 133 -0.40 -22.35 14.18
CA PRO A 133 1.00 -22.50 14.54
C PRO A 133 1.35 -21.53 15.67
N LYS A 134 2.21 -21.98 16.59
CA LYS A 134 2.73 -21.14 17.66
C LYS A 134 4.05 -20.52 17.25
N ILE A 135 4.27 -19.28 17.63
CA ILE A 135 5.59 -18.66 17.54
C ILE A 135 6.58 -19.38 18.44
N ASP A 136 7.86 -19.38 18.06
CA ASP A 136 8.91 -19.86 18.94
C ASP A 136 9.15 -18.89 20.11
N ASN A 137 9.86 -19.37 21.13
CA ASN A 137 10.17 -18.56 22.30
C ASN A 137 11.07 -17.37 21.95
N GLU A 138 11.96 -17.50 20.96
CA GLU A 138 12.86 -16.42 20.55
C GLU A 138 12.08 -15.20 20.02
N LEU A 139 11.13 -15.42 19.11
CA LEU A 139 10.26 -14.38 18.59
C LEU A 139 9.35 -13.82 19.68
N ARG A 140 8.79 -14.67 20.54
CA ARG A 140 7.95 -14.24 21.66
C ARG A 140 8.71 -13.30 22.57
N ASP A 141 9.88 -13.71 23.03
CA ASP A 141 10.69 -12.96 23.99
C ASP A 141 11.24 -11.68 23.35
N LEU A 142 11.57 -11.69 22.05
CA LEU A 142 11.93 -10.49 21.29
C LEU A 142 10.77 -9.48 21.19
N CYS A 143 9.56 -9.96 20.87
CA CYS A 143 8.37 -9.12 20.79
C CYS A 143 7.99 -8.52 22.16
N ASP A 144 8.15 -9.27 23.24
CA ASP A 144 7.84 -8.87 24.62
C ASP A 144 8.97 -8.10 25.33
N ALA A 145 10.16 -8.03 24.73
CA ALA A 145 11.29 -7.28 25.29
C ALA A 145 10.93 -5.81 25.53
N GLN A 146 11.52 -5.21 26.57
CA GLN A 146 11.37 -3.77 26.81
C GLN A 146 11.88 -2.96 25.61
N LEU A 147 11.27 -1.79 25.40
CA LEU A 147 11.69 -0.87 24.35
C LEU A 147 13.09 -0.33 24.65
N CYS A 148 14.01 -0.37 23.67
CA CYS A 148 15.33 0.25 23.82
C CYS A 148 15.57 1.40 22.82
N MET A 149 16.55 2.26 23.13
CA MET A 149 16.86 3.45 22.33
C MET A 149 17.39 3.06 20.94
N GLU A 150 18.18 1.99 20.86
CA GLU A 150 18.80 1.51 19.62
C GLU A 150 17.75 1.10 18.59
N GLU A 151 16.61 0.57 19.04
CA GLU A 151 15.49 0.25 18.15
C GLU A 151 14.86 1.50 17.53
N LEU A 152 14.78 2.59 18.28
CA LEU A 152 14.31 3.88 17.77
C LEU A 152 15.33 4.47 16.77
N ASP A 153 16.63 4.39 17.08
CA ASP A 153 17.71 4.80 16.17
C ASP A 153 17.57 4.09 14.81
N LEU A 154 17.34 2.77 14.83
CA LEU A 154 17.12 1.97 13.62
C LEU A 154 15.79 2.33 12.92
N ALA A 155 14.72 2.54 13.68
CA ALA A 155 13.40 2.87 13.14
C ALA A 155 13.39 4.21 12.39
N VAL A 156 14.07 5.24 12.92
CA VAL A 156 14.17 6.57 12.29
C VAL A 156 14.85 6.49 10.92
N GLN A 157 15.87 5.64 10.77
CA GLN A 157 16.54 5.44 9.49
C GLN A 157 15.60 4.87 8.42
N LYS A 158 14.60 4.06 8.81
CA LYS A 158 13.59 3.48 7.91
C LYS A 158 12.53 4.47 7.43
N LEU A 159 12.42 5.65 8.05
CA LEU A 159 11.49 6.67 7.59
C LEU A 159 11.82 7.08 6.15
N LYS A 160 10.79 7.12 5.30
CA LYS A 160 10.97 7.53 3.90
C LYS A 160 11.06 9.06 3.80
N SER A 161 12.08 9.55 3.12
CA SER A 161 12.23 10.98 2.83
C SER A 161 11.18 11.46 1.83
N ASN A 162 10.80 12.74 1.91
CA ASN A 162 9.85 13.41 1.02
C ASN A 162 8.47 12.73 0.98
N LYS A 163 8.03 12.19 2.12
CA LYS A 163 6.65 11.70 2.33
C LYS A 163 5.85 12.70 3.13
N SER A 164 4.55 12.74 2.87
CA SER A 164 3.61 13.59 3.59
C SER A 164 3.62 13.25 5.09
N PRO A 165 3.64 14.26 5.97
CA PRO A 165 3.54 14.07 7.42
C PRO A 165 2.12 13.67 7.82
N GLY A 166 1.94 13.35 9.10
CA GLY A 166 0.62 13.24 9.70
C GLY A 166 0.04 14.62 10.05
N PRO A 167 -1.04 14.65 10.85
CA PRO A 167 -1.68 15.88 11.32
C PRO A 167 -0.75 16.92 11.98
N ASP A 168 0.38 16.50 12.58
CA ASP A 168 1.34 17.39 13.25
C ASP A 168 2.23 18.19 12.29
N GLY A 169 2.27 17.83 11.00
CA GLY A 169 3.15 18.45 10.01
C GLY A 169 4.63 18.02 10.09
N LEU A 170 5.03 17.18 11.05
CA LEU A 170 6.42 16.78 11.23
C LEU A 170 6.79 15.61 10.31
N THR A 171 7.67 15.89 9.35
CA THR A 171 8.08 14.92 8.33
C THR A 171 9.15 13.96 8.84
N GLY A 172 9.34 12.83 8.15
CA GLY A 172 10.47 11.94 8.44
C GLY A 172 11.85 12.61 8.28
N ASN A 173 11.97 13.64 7.43
CA ASN A 173 13.22 14.40 7.29
C ASN A 173 13.50 15.25 8.54
N PHE A 174 12.46 15.78 9.18
CA PHE A 174 12.60 16.51 10.45
C PHE A 174 13.18 15.61 11.53
N TYR A 175 12.59 14.42 11.73
CA TYR A 175 13.10 13.46 12.72
C TYR A 175 14.52 13.00 12.41
N LYS A 176 14.86 12.75 11.14
CA LYS A 176 16.24 12.38 10.76
C LYS A 176 17.26 13.49 11.03
N LEU A 177 16.89 14.75 10.82
CA LEU A 177 17.80 15.88 10.99
C LEU A 177 18.03 16.19 12.48
N PHE A 178 16.98 16.20 13.28
CA PHE A 178 17.01 16.56 14.71
C PHE A 178 17.01 15.35 15.64
N TRP A 179 17.39 14.18 15.14
CA TRP A 179 17.21 12.93 15.88
C TRP A 179 17.96 12.93 17.20
N ASN A 180 19.20 13.40 17.20
CA ASN A 180 20.04 13.45 18.40
C ASN A 180 19.44 14.33 19.50
N ASP A 181 18.71 15.38 19.13
CA ASP A 181 18.06 16.30 20.07
C ASP A 181 16.73 15.75 20.59
N LEU A 182 16.02 14.97 19.76
CA LEU A 182 14.65 14.50 20.04
C LEU A 182 14.57 13.10 20.65
N LYS A 183 15.56 12.24 20.43
CA LYS A 183 15.45 10.80 20.72
C LYS A 183 15.14 10.49 22.18
N MET A 184 15.76 11.21 23.11
CA MET A 184 15.53 11.01 24.55
C MET A 184 14.11 11.43 24.96
N LEU A 185 13.62 12.55 24.41
CA LEU A 185 12.26 13.02 24.68
C LEU A 185 11.21 12.04 24.15
N LEU A 186 11.38 11.58 22.90
CA LEU A 186 10.47 10.62 22.31
C LEU A 186 10.51 9.27 23.04
N PHE A 187 11.70 8.78 23.39
CA PHE A 187 11.84 7.53 24.13
C PHE A 187 11.10 7.58 25.46
N ASN A 188 11.33 8.63 26.27
CA ASN A 188 10.65 8.78 27.55
C ASN A 188 9.12 8.86 27.40
N ALA A 189 8.63 9.62 26.41
CA ALA A 189 7.20 9.71 26.14
C ALA A 189 6.58 8.37 25.70
N LEU A 190 7.34 7.53 24.99
CA LEU A 190 6.90 6.19 24.61
C LEU A 190 6.90 5.23 25.80
N ILE A 191 7.89 5.31 26.70
CA ILE A 191 7.89 4.52 27.94
C ILE A 191 6.66 4.86 28.79
N GLU A 192 6.40 6.16 29.01
CA GLU A 192 5.20 6.63 29.72
C GLU A 192 3.91 6.12 29.04
N SER A 193 3.84 6.21 27.70
CA SER A 193 2.68 5.69 26.95
C SER A 193 2.46 4.19 27.18
N ILE A 194 3.54 3.40 27.24
CA ILE A 194 3.51 1.96 27.48
C ILE A 194 3.02 1.66 28.90
N GLU A 195 3.53 2.37 29.90
CA GLU A 195 3.14 2.24 31.31
C GLU A 195 1.66 2.59 31.52
N ASP A 196 1.18 3.66 30.89
CA ASP A 196 -0.22 4.09 30.94
C ASP A 196 -1.16 3.23 30.07
N GLY A 197 -0.61 2.44 29.16
CA GLY A 197 -1.37 1.69 28.16
C GLY A 197 -2.21 2.62 27.27
N SER A 198 -1.70 3.80 26.93
CA SER A 198 -2.33 4.74 26.01
C SER A 198 -1.32 5.59 25.26
N LEU A 199 -1.53 5.75 23.95
CA LEU A 199 -0.70 6.66 23.15
C LEU A 199 -1.03 8.12 23.45
N GLY A 200 -0.03 8.99 23.29
CA GLY A 200 -0.21 10.44 23.31
C GLY A 200 -1.34 10.89 22.36
N PRO A 201 -2.11 11.94 22.71
CA PRO A 201 -3.32 12.34 21.98
C PRO A 201 -3.13 12.64 20.49
N THR A 202 -1.94 13.05 20.06
CA THR A 202 -1.63 13.31 18.65
C THR A 202 -1.28 12.03 17.88
N MET A 203 -0.68 11.02 18.52
CA MET A 203 -0.30 9.74 17.91
C MET A 203 -1.52 8.85 17.59
N SER A 204 -2.63 9.02 18.32
CA SER A 204 -3.88 8.32 18.05
C SER A 204 -4.68 8.91 16.88
N GLN A 205 -4.27 10.08 16.36
CA GLN A 205 -4.96 10.79 15.30
C GLN A 205 -4.46 10.38 13.91
N GLY A 206 -5.41 10.15 13.00
CA GLY A 206 -5.16 10.02 11.56
C GLY A 206 -5.80 11.14 10.75
N LEU A 207 -5.22 11.42 9.59
CA LEU A 207 -5.86 12.20 8.52
C LEU A 207 -6.00 11.32 7.28
N ILE A 208 -7.23 10.96 6.93
CA ILE A 208 -7.53 10.10 5.78
C ILE A 208 -7.57 10.94 4.51
N THR A 209 -6.71 10.61 3.54
CA THR A 209 -6.79 11.14 2.18
C THR A 209 -7.37 10.07 1.26
N LEU A 210 -8.32 10.47 0.43
CA LEU A 210 -9.00 9.57 -0.50
C LEU A 210 -8.23 9.53 -1.83
N ILE A 211 -7.71 8.36 -2.19
CA ILE A 211 -7.00 8.14 -3.44
C ILE A 211 -7.91 7.37 -4.40
N PRO A 212 -8.25 7.93 -5.56
CA PRO A 212 -9.09 7.22 -6.52
C PRO A 212 -8.43 5.94 -7.06
N LYS A 213 -9.22 4.87 -7.20
CA LYS A 213 -8.78 3.66 -7.90
C LYS A 213 -8.62 3.99 -9.39
N PRO A 214 -7.54 3.51 -10.04
CA PRO A 214 -7.36 3.69 -11.48
C PRO A 214 -8.52 3.01 -12.22
N ASP A 215 -8.95 3.62 -13.33
CA ASP A 215 -9.94 3.06 -14.27
C ASP A 215 -11.32 2.74 -13.67
N LYS A 216 -11.66 3.31 -12.51
CA LYS A 216 -13.00 3.23 -11.90
C LYS A 216 -13.67 4.59 -11.86
N ASP A 217 -15.00 4.62 -11.75
CA ASP A 217 -15.76 5.86 -11.59
C ASP A 217 -15.58 6.43 -10.16
N HIS A 218 -14.97 7.61 -10.06
CA HIS A 218 -14.60 8.25 -8.79
C HIS A 218 -15.78 8.91 -8.07
N ARG A 219 -16.95 8.98 -8.71
CA ARG A 219 -18.19 9.45 -8.08
C ARG A 219 -18.73 8.46 -7.05
N PHE A 220 -18.24 7.22 -7.05
CA PHE A 220 -18.60 6.20 -6.06
C PHE A 220 -17.52 6.07 -4.98
N LEU A 221 -17.91 6.19 -3.71
CA LEU A 221 -17.00 6.17 -2.57
C LEU A 221 -16.28 4.82 -2.38
N ASP A 222 -16.87 3.71 -2.84
CA ASP A 222 -16.24 2.38 -2.88
C ASP A 222 -15.03 2.31 -3.82
N ASN A 223 -14.97 3.23 -4.79
CA ASN A 223 -13.87 3.36 -5.75
C ASN A 223 -12.74 4.26 -5.24
N LEU A 224 -12.82 4.73 -3.99
CA LEU A 224 -11.77 5.50 -3.35
C LEU A 224 -11.05 4.66 -2.29
N ARG A 225 -9.72 4.75 -2.24
CA ARG A 225 -8.88 4.12 -1.23
C ARG A 225 -8.58 5.11 -0.11
N PRO A 226 -8.96 4.84 1.14
CA PRO A 226 -8.60 5.69 2.28
C PRO A 226 -7.14 5.44 2.70
N ILE A 227 -6.24 6.38 2.42
CA ILE A 227 -4.88 6.34 2.96
C ILE A 227 -4.82 7.23 4.20
N THR A 228 -4.46 6.66 5.34
CA THR A 228 -4.32 7.39 6.60
C THR A 228 -2.91 7.97 6.70
N LEU A 229 -2.80 9.29 6.71
CA LEU A 229 -1.61 10.01 7.07
C LEU A 229 -1.46 9.99 8.59
N LEU A 230 -0.36 9.41 9.06
CA LEU A 230 0.00 9.23 10.46
C LEU A 230 1.29 9.98 10.77
N ASN A 231 1.40 10.49 11.99
CA ASN A 231 2.57 11.22 12.45
C ASN A 231 3.84 10.34 12.39
N SER A 232 4.99 10.99 12.25
CA SER A 232 6.26 10.30 12.06
C SER A 232 6.75 9.63 13.34
N ASP A 233 6.45 10.19 14.52
CA ASP A 233 6.69 9.59 15.84
C ASP A 233 5.96 8.25 16.02
N TYR A 234 4.66 8.20 15.70
CA TYR A 234 3.87 6.97 15.67
C TYR A 234 4.50 5.93 14.72
N LYS A 235 5.00 6.38 13.56
CA LYS A 235 5.66 5.50 12.59
C LYS A 235 6.98 4.97 13.12
N ILE A 236 7.77 5.77 13.85
CA ILE A 236 9.00 5.32 14.50
C ILE A 236 8.65 4.21 15.49
N PHE A 237 7.69 4.45 16.38
CA PHE A 237 7.26 3.48 17.38
C PHE A 237 6.78 2.16 16.74
N THR A 238 5.87 2.23 15.78
CA THR A 238 5.38 1.03 15.09
C THR A 238 6.45 0.34 14.24
N HIS A 239 7.47 1.05 13.77
CA HIS A 239 8.60 0.45 13.06
C HIS A 239 9.47 -0.45 13.94
N VAL A 240 9.54 -0.19 15.24
CA VAL A 240 10.23 -1.08 16.20
C VAL A 240 9.62 -2.48 16.13
N PHE A 241 8.30 -2.56 16.29
CA PHE A 241 7.58 -3.84 16.24
C PHE A 241 7.55 -4.47 14.84
N VAL A 242 7.63 -3.68 13.77
CA VAL A 242 7.85 -4.21 12.42
C VAL A 242 9.18 -4.94 12.34
N ASN A 243 10.25 -4.39 12.92
CA ASN A 243 11.56 -5.03 12.90
C ASN A 243 11.54 -6.30 13.73
N ARG A 244 10.98 -6.28 14.95
CA ARG A 244 10.83 -7.47 15.81
C ARG A 244 10.06 -8.60 15.13
N LEU A 245 8.88 -8.31 14.59
CA LEU A 245 8.06 -9.31 13.91
C LEU A 245 8.78 -9.94 12.71
N LYS A 246 9.54 -9.14 11.94
CA LYS A 246 10.20 -9.62 10.73
C LYS A 246 11.26 -10.69 10.97
N GLU A 247 11.79 -10.81 12.19
CA GLU A 247 12.81 -11.81 12.50
C GLU A 247 12.26 -13.24 12.47
N GLY A 248 10.99 -13.45 12.84
CA GLY A 248 10.41 -14.80 12.93
C GLY A 248 9.10 -15.03 12.17
N LEU A 249 8.43 -13.98 11.69
CA LEU A 249 7.08 -14.11 11.12
C LEU A 249 7.00 -15.03 9.88
N ASN A 250 8.09 -15.15 9.12
CA ASN A 250 8.12 -16.01 7.92
C ASN A 250 8.02 -17.50 8.27
N GLY A 251 8.46 -17.92 9.46
CA GLY A 251 8.36 -19.31 9.93
C GLY A 251 7.01 -19.68 10.52
N VAL A 252 6.16 -18.68 10.80
CA VAL A 252 4.88 -18.85 11.49
C VAL A 252 3.70 -18.79 10.53
N VAL A 253 3.70 -17.82 9.61
CA VAL A 253 2.62 -17.63 8.64
C VAL A 253 2.66 -18.73 7.57
N ASN A 254 1.52 -19.35 7.24
CA ASN A 254 1.45 -20.42 6.26
C ASN A 254 2.03 -20.01 4.90
N GLU A 255 2.73 -20.92 4.22
CA GLU A 255 3.39 -20.66 2.92
C GLU A 255 2.42 -20.21 1.82
N VAL A 256 1.12 -20.49 1.98
CA VAL A 256 0.06 -20.06 1.06
C VAL A 256 -0.08 -18.54 0.97
N GLN A 257 0.39 -17.79 1.97
CA GLN A 257 0.36 -16.33 2.00
C GLN A 257 1.67 -15.74 1.48
N SER A 258 1.66 -15.22 0.26
CA SER A 258 2.84 -14.63 -0.38
C SER A 258 2.99 -13.11 -0.15
N GLY A 259 2.02 -12.46 0.50
CA GLY A 259 1.99 -11.01 0.70
C GLY A 259 2.86 -10.52 1.86
N PHE A 260 3.54 -9.39 1.66
CA PHE A 260 4.26 -8.60 2.69
C PHE A 260 5.40 -9.30 3.46
N LEU A 261 5.67 -10.58 3.21
CA LEU A 261 6.75 -11.35 3.82
C LEU A 261 7.99 -11.33 2.92
N LYS A 262 9.16 -11.29 3.57
CA LYS A 262 10.45 -11.33 2.87
C LYS A 262 10.61 -12.70 2.20
N GLU A 263 11.28 -12.74 1.05
CA GLU A 263 11.59 -13.96 0.29
C GLU A 263 10.38 -14.71 -0.30
N ARG A 264 9.15 -14.22 -0.07
CA ARG A 264 7.95 -14.70 -0.78
C ARG A 264 7.68 -13.84 -2.01
N SER A 265 7.33 -14.49 -3.11
CA SER A 265 7.17 -13.84 -4.41
C SER A 265 5.76 -14.02 -4.94
N ILE A 266 5.15 -12.93 -5.41
CA ILE A 266 3.87 -12.96 -6.14
C ILE A 266 3.90 -13.91 -7.34
N HIS A 267 5.09 -14.10 -7.94
CA HIS A 267 5.26 -14.99 -9.07
C HIS A 267 4.91 -16.45 -8.73
N ASN A 268 5.01 -16.85 -7.45
CA ASN A 268 4.65 -18.19 -7.02
C ASN A 268 3.15 -18.44 -7.17
N ASN A 269 2.30 -17.49 -6.76
CA ASN A 269 0.84 -17.62 -6.89
C ASN A 269 0.41 -17.63 -8.37
N ILE A 270 1.03 -16.77 -9.19
CA ILE A 270 0.77 -16.75 -10.64
C ILE A 270 1.20 -18.07 -11.28
N ARG A 271 2.40 -18.55 -10.92
CA ARG A 271 2.96 -19.79 -11.45
C ARG A 271 2.10 -21.00 -11.04
N LEU A 272 1.61 -21.04 -9.80
CA LEU A 272 0.70 -22.09 -9.32
C LEU A 272 -0.54 -22.20 -10.21
N VAL A 273 -1.19 -21.08 -10.51
CA VAL A 273 -2.38 -21.07 -11.38
C VAL A 273 -2.03 -21.46 -12.82
N MET A 274 -0.91 -20.96 -13.35
CA MET A 274 -0.45 -21.34 -14.70
C MET A 274 -0.14 -22.84 -14.79
N ASP A 275 0.55 -23.40 -13.80
CA ASP A 275 0.88 -24.83 -13.74
C ASP A 275 -0.40 -25.68 -13.69
N MET A 276 -1.43 -25.26 -12.94
CA MET A 276 -2.71 -25.97 -12.93
C MET A 276 -3.40 -25.99 -14.31
N VAL A 277 -3.33 -24.89 -15.06
CA VAL A 277 -3.91 -24.82 -16.41
C VAL A 277 -3.10 -25.66 -17.40
N GLU A 278 -1.77 -25.56 -17.36
CA GLU A 278 -0.85 -26.26 -18.27
C GLU A 278 -0.85 -27.77 -18.03
N TYR A 279 -0.85 -28.18 -16.75
CA TYR A 279 -0.78 -29.57 -16.32
C TYR A 279 -2.15 -30.13 -15.88
N ASN A 280 -3.25 -29.65 -16.47
CA ASN A 280 -4.61 -30.06 -16.09
C ASN A 280 -4.85 -31.58 -16.16
N HIS A 281 -4.15 -32.29 -17.05
CA HIS A 281 -4.21 -33.74 -17.20
C HIS A 281 -3.70 -34.52 -15.97
N LEU A 282 -3.07 -33.83 -15.02
CA LEU A 282 -2.54 -34.38 -13.76
C LEU A 282 -3.44 -34.03 -12.56
N ILE A 283 -4.52 -33.31 -12.80
CA ILE A 283 -5.54 -33.00 -11.81
C ILE A 283 -6.50 -34.20 -11.76
N GLU A 284 -6.69 -34.74 -10.56
CA GLU A 284 -7.52 -35.95 -10.34
C GLU A 284 -9.03 -35.63 -10.38
N ASP A 285 -9.38 -34.36 -10.25
CA ASP A 285 -10.74 -33.85 -10.07
C ASP A 285 -11.15 -32.88 -11.20
N ASP A 286 -12.44 -32.56 -11.32
CA ASP A 286 -12.94 -31.57 -12.29
C ASP A 286 -12.30 -30.18 -12.12
N GLY A 287 -11.92 -29.84 -10.88
CA GLY A 287 -11.09 -28.69 -10.54
C GLY A 287 -11.72 -27.32 -10.77
N TYR A 288 -11.99 -26.59 -9.69
CA TYR A 288 -12.49 -25.22 -9.75
C TYR A 288 -11.57 -24.27 -8.99
N ILE A 289 -11.31 -23.11 -9.61
CA ILE A 289 -10.55 -22.01 -9.00
C ILE A 289 -11.54 -20.89 -8.68
N LEU A 290 -11.69 -20.56 -7.41
CA LEU A 290 -12.57 -19.51 -6.94
C LEU A 290 -11.76 -18.31 -6.46
N PHE A 291 -11.94 -17.17 -7.13
CA PHE A 291 -11.31 -15.90 -6.74
C PHE A 291 -12.23 -15.13 -5.80
N LEU A 292 -11.71 -14.80 -4.61
CA LEU A 292 -12.41 -14.04 -3.57
C LEU A 292 -11.79 -12.65 -3.45
N ASP A 293 -12.65 -11.62 -3.42
CA ASP A 293 -12.27 -10.23 -3.20
C ASP A 293 -12.86 -9.73 -1.88
N PHE A 294 -12.00 -9.37 -0.92
CA PHE A 294 -12.47 -8.80 0.35
C PHE A 294 -12.91 -7.36 0.15
N LYS A 295 -14.19 -7.08 0.42
CA LYS A 295 -14.68 -5.70 0.43
C LYS A 295 -13.98 -4.91 1.54
N LYS A 296 -13.04 -4.04 1.12
CA LYS A 296 -12.30 -3.11 1.99
C LYS A 296 -11.59 -3.81 3.16
N ALA A 297 -10.87 -4.90 2.89
CA ALA A 297 -10.26 -5.78 3.90
C ALA A 297 -9.54 -5.06 5.05
N PHE A 298 -8.69 -4.08 4.72
CA PHE A 298 -7.96 -3.30 5.71
C PHE A 298 -8.89 -2.44 6.57
N ASP A 299 -9.97 -1.91 6.01
CA ASP A 299 -10.88 -1.00 6.72
C ASP A 299 -11.91 -1.74 7.58
N THR A 300 -12.10 -3.05 7.37
CA THR A 300 -13.15 -3.85 8.01
C THR A 300 -12.63 -4.87 9.03
N LEU A 301 -11.32 -5.05 9.17
CA LEU A 301 -10.75 -5.99 10.15
C LEU A 301 -11.07 -5.56 11.60
N GLU A 302 -11.75 -6.42 12.34
CA GLU A 302 -12.11 -6.16 13.74
C GLU A 302 -10.89 -6.25 14.67
N HIS A 303 -10.70 -5.23 15.52
CA HIS A 303 -9.54 -5.17 16.41
C HIS A 303 -9.53 -6.30 17.43
N ARG A 304 -10.71 -6.66 17.98
CA ARG A 304 -10.84 -7.77 18.94
C ARG A 304 -10.51 -9.12 18.32
N PHE A 305 -10.88 -9.32 17.05
CA PHE A 305 -10.48 -10.52 16.30
C PHE A 305 -8.95 -10.56 16.14
N LEU A 306 -8.34 -9.44 15.76
CA LEU A 306 -6.87 -9.33 15.65
C LEU A 306 -6.17 -9.66 16.98
N PHE A 307 -6.64 -9.12 18.11
CA PHE A 307 -6.02 -9.40 19.41
C PHE A 307 -6.10 -10.88 19.76
N LYS A 308 -7.26 -11.52 19.55
CA LYS A 308 -7.43 -12.96 19.77
C LYS A 308 -6.56 -13.80 18.83
N ALA A 309 -6.36 -13.36 17.59
CA ALA A 309 -5.43 -14.01 16.66
C ALA A 309 -4.00 -13.96 17.21
N LEU A 310 -3.52 -12.80 17.66
CA LEU A 310 -2.17 -12.66 18.25
C LEU A 310 -1.99 -13.54 19.49
N GLU A 311 -2.97 -13.55 20.40
CA GLU A 311 -2.98 -14.43 21.56
C GLU A 311 -2.94 -15.92 21.13
N SER A 312 -3.67 -16.26 20.06
CA SER A 312 -3.71 -17.63 19.52
C SER A 312 -2.40 -18.05 18.83
N PHE A 313 -1.62 -17.13 18.26
CA PHE A 313 -0.25 -17.41 17.80
C PHE A 313 0.74 -17.59 18.96
N GLY A 314 0.36 -17.26 20.20
CA GLY A 314 1.23 -17.35 21.36
C GLY A 314 2.15 -16.14 21.56
N PHE A 315 1.81 -14.99 20.98
CA PHE A 315 2.46 -13.73 21.34
C PHE A 315 2.27 -13.45 22.83
N GLY A 316 3.30 -12.89 23.47
CA GLY A 316 3.26 -12.59 24.88
C GLY A 316 2.36 -11.41 25.22
N GLU A 317 2.00 -11.31 26.50
CA GLU A 317 1.02 -10.34 26.97
C GLU A 317 1.50 -8.90 26.75
N HIS A 318 2.80 -8.65 26.91
CA HIS A 318 3.36 -7.30 26.72
C HIS A 318 3.13 -6.83 25.28
N PHE A 319 3.53 -7.62 24.28
CA PHE A 319 3.33 -7.28 22.89
C PHE A 319 1.84 -7.09 22.54
N VAL A 320 0.97 -8.01 22.98
CA VAL A 320 -0.47 -7.90 22.72
C VAL A 320 -1.04 -6.60 23.33
N ASN A 321 -0.59 -6.21 24.52
CA ASN A 321 -1.01 -4.97 25.17
C ASN A 321 -0.50 -3.73 24.44
N ILE A 322 0.70 -3.75 23.86
CA ILE A 322 1.17 -2.70 22.95
C ILE A 322 0.25 -2.56 21.74
N ILE A 323 -0.14 -3.68 21.12
CA ILE A 323 -1.06 -3.63 19.97
C ILE A 323 -2.42 -3.07 20.43
N LYS A 324 -2.98 -3.54 21.55
CA LYS A 324 -4.22 -2.98 22.12
C LYS A 324 -4.10 -1.47 22.36
N MET A 325 -2.99 -1.00 22.90
CA MET A 325 -2.68 0.43 23.09
C MET A 325 -2.66 1.21 21.78
N ILE A 326 -2.04 0.69 20.72
CA ILE A 326 -1.97 1.33 19.39
C ILE A 326 -3.37 1.57 18.81
N TYR A 327 -4.31 0.66 19.06
CA TYR A 327 -5.68 0.73 18.56
C TYR A 327 -6.65 1.47 19.50
N LYS A 328 -6.28 1.64 20.77
CA LYS A 328 -7.08 2.35 21.77
C LYS A 328 -7.20 3.84 21.43
N GLY A 329 -8.43 4.36 21.46
CA GLY A 329 -8.71 5.79 21.26
C GLY A 329 -8.40 6.33 19.87
N MET A 330 -8.19 5.43 18.88
CA MET A 330 -7.96 5.83 17.50
C MET A 330 -9.11 6.66 16.94
N ASN A 331 -8.74 7.69 16.19
CA ASN A 331 -9.71 8.57 15.57
C ASN A 331 -9.11 9.20 14.30
N SER A 332 -9.98 9.54 13.36
CA SER A 332 -9.58 10.09 12.07
C SER A 332 -10.49 11.23 11.64
N SER A 333 -9.94 12.16 10.87
CA SER A 333 -10.70 13.07 10.02
C SER A 333 -10.37 12.77 8.56
N ILE A 334 -11.18 13.29 7.63
CA ILE A 334 -10.98 13.10 6.20
C ILE A 334 -10.53 14.43 5.59
N SER A 335 -9.47 14.38 4.78
CA SER A 335 -9.00 15.52 3.99
C SER A 335 -9.99 15.79 2.86
N LEU A 336 -10.53 17.00 2.84
CA LEU A 336 -11.47 17.49 1.85
C LEU A 336 -10.86 18.69 1.11
N PRO A 337 -11.38 19.09 -0.07
CA PRO A 337 -10.83 20.21 -0.82
C PRO A 337 -10.76 21.53 -0.05
N TYR A 338 -11.68 21.75 0.90
CA TYR A 338 -11.83 23.00 1.65
C TYR A 338 -11.45 22.88 3.13
N GLY A 339 -10.76 21.82 3.54
CA GLY A 339 -10.35 21.59 4.93
C GLY A 339 -10.42 20.11 5.31
N THR A 340 -10.84 19.83 6.55
CA THR A 340 -11.03 18.47 7.04
C THR A 340 -12.46 18.26 7.52
N SER A 341 -12.97 17.05 7.38
CA SER A 341 -14.23 16.67 8.02
C SER A 341 -14.11 16.69 9.55
N GLN A 342 -15.26 16.60 10.23
CA GLN A 342 -15.29 16.32 11.66
C GLN A 342 -14.59 14.99 11.95
N ARG A 343 -13.82 14.97 13.04
CA ARG A 343 -13.12 13.79 13.54
C ARG A 343 -14.13 12.77 14.08
N PHE A 344 -13.90 11.50 13.79
CA PHE A 344 -14.72 10.38 14.25
C PHE A 344 -13.82 9.25 14.80
N PRO A 345 -14.34 8.43 15.74
CA PRO A 345 -13.61 7.28 16.27
C PRO A 345 -13.43 6.18 15.20
N VAL A 346 -12.33 5.45 15.26
CA VAL A 346 -12.05 4.29 14.39
C VAL A 346 -12.03 3.04 15.26
N SER A 347 -13.15 2.32 15.26
CA SER A 347 -13.38 1.14 16.14
C SER A 347 -13.16 -0.21 15.47
N ARG A 348 -12.97 -0.22 14.16
CA ARG A 348 -12.45 -1.37 13.39
C ARG A 348 -11.56 -0.87 12.26
N GLY A 349 -10.89 -1.79 11.60
CA GLY A 349 -9.98 -1.53 10.50
C GLY A 349 -8.56 -1.20 10.97
N ILE A 350 -7.60 -1.62 10.18
CA ILE A 350 -6.18 -1.35 10.36
C ILE A 350 -5.76 -0.19 9.44
N ARG A 351 -5.02 0.78 9.99
CA ARG A 351 -4.73 2.04 9.28
C ARG A 351 -3.86 1.77 8.05
N GLN A 352 -4.38 2.05 6.85
CA GLN A 352 -3.60 2.02 5.60
C GLN A 352 -2.61 3.19 5.60
N GLY A 353 -1.35 2.92 5.93
CA GLY A 353 -0.31 3.95 6.13
C GLY A 353 0.50 3.78 7.42
N CYS A 354 0.02 2.91 8.33
CA CYS A 354 0.81 2.42 9.44
C CYS A 354 1.82 1.35 8.95
N PRO A 355 3.10 1.44 9.31
CA PRO A 355 4.12 0.45 8.96
C PRO A 355 3.81 -0.97 9.43
N LEU A 356 3.17 -1.10 10.60
CA LEU A 356 2.87 -2.38 11.25
C LEU A 356 1.62 -3.07 10.70
N SER A 357 0.64 -2.29 10.21
CA SER A 357 -0.65 -2.80 9.71
C SER A 357 -0.54 -3.97 8.72
N PRO A 358 0.36 -3.97 7.71
CA PRO A 358 0.46 -5.08 6.77
C PRO A 358 0.83 -6.41 7.44
N LEU A 359 1.71 -6.39 8.46
CA LEU A 359 2.11 -7.60 9.18
C LEU A 359 1.00 -8.12 10.10
N LEU A 360 0.25 -7.21 10.72
CA LEU A 360 -0.94 -7.57 11.51
C LEU A 360 -2.05 -8.13 10.62
N PHE A 361 -2.20 -7.59 9.40
CA PHE A 361 -3.18 -8.09 8.44
C PHE A 361 -2.90 -9.53 8.04
N ILE A 362 -1.65 -9.86 7.70
CA ILE A 362 -1.31 -11.22 7.28
C ILE A 362 -1.50 -12.24 8.41
N LEU A 363 -1.21 -11.86 9.66
CA LEU A 363 -1.50 -12.70 10.83
C LEU A 363 -3.01 -12.97 10.95
N ALA A 364 -3.85 -11.95 10.79
CA ALA A 364 -5.30 -12.12 10.80
C ALA A 364 -5.81 -12.94 9.60
N ALA A 365 -5.29 -12.69 8.40
CA ALA A 365 -5.66 -13.41 7.18
C ALA A 365 -5.22 -14.88 7.22
N ASP A 366 -4.12 -15.20 7.91
CA ASP A 366 -3.64 -16.56 8.10
C ASP A 366 -4.62 -17.42 8.91
N MET A 367 -5.46 -16.81 9.75
CA MET A 367 -6.56 -17.52 10.42
C MET A 367 -7.56 -18.10 9.41
N LEU A 368 -7.87 -17.37 8.33
CA LEU A 368 -8.71 -17.90 7.26
C LEU A 368 -8.00 -19.03 6.51
N SER A 369 -6.70 -18.87 6.22
CA SER A 369 -5.91 -19.94 5.61
C SER A 369 -5.93 -21.20 6.45
N THR A 370 -5.75 -21.07 7.76
CA THR A 370 -5.81 -22.18 8.71
C THR A 370 -7.19 -22.83 8.68
N LEU A 371 -8.28 -22.05 8.70
CA LEU A 371 -9.63 -22.59 8.59
C LEU A 371 -9.79 -23.41 7.30
N VAL A 372 -9.47 -22.85 6.14
CA VAL A 372 -9.68 -23.51 4.84
C VAL A 372 -8.80 -24.75 4.68
N ILE A 373 -7.56 -24.71 5.17
CA ILE A 373 -6.62 -25.85 5.09
C ILE A 373 -7.09 -27.00 5.98
N HIS A 374 -7.71 -26.73 7.12
CA HIS A 374 -8.13 -27.76 8.08
C HIS A 374 -9.62 -28.12 8.01
N ASP A 375 -10.41 -27.38 7.24
CA ASP A 375 -11.81 -27.71 6.99
C ASP A 375 -11.94 -29.05 6.26
N GLN A 376 -12.76 -29.94 6.81
CA GLN A 376 -13.07 -31.26 6.25
C GLN A 376 -14.37 -31.27 5.44
N THR A 377 -15.18 -30.21 5.55
CA THR A 377 -16.46 -30.09 4.85
C THR A 377 -16.26 -29.70 3.38
N VAL A 378 -15.23 -28.89 3.08
CA VAL A 378 -14.87 -28.46 1.73
C VAL A 378 -13.82 -29.39 1.14
N GLN A 379 -14.16 -30.06 0.02
CA GLN A 379 -13.22 -30.91 -0.69
C GLN A 379 -12.26 -30.06 -1.56
N LYS A 380 -10.97 -30.19 -1.27
CA LYS A 380 -9.87 -29.45 -1.91
C LYS A 380 -9.46 -30.10 -3.23
N LEU A 381 -8.88 -29.30 -4.12
CA LEU A 381 -8.31 -29.79 -5.36
C LEU A 381 -7.12 -30.72 -5.10
N LYS A 382 -7.07 -31.88 -5.76
CA LYS A 382 -5.90 -32.78 -5.71
C LYS A 382 -5.08 -32.70 -6.99
N VAL A 383 -3.78 -32.49 -6.81
CA VAL A 383 -2.78 -32.50 -7.89
C VAL A 383 -1.61 -33.35 -7.43
N PHE A 384 -1.29 -34.42 -8.17
CA PHE A 384 -0.25 -35.39 -7.80
C PHE A 384 -0.36 -35.93 -6.36
N GLY A 385 -1.57 -36.31 -5.92
CA GLY A 385 -1.80 -36.77 -4.55
C GLY A 385 -1.61 -35.71 -3.44
N LYS A 386 -1.32 -34.44 -3.78
CA LYS A 386 -1.27 -33.33 -2.83
C LYS A 386 -2.55 -32.49 -2.94
N SER A 387 -3.12 -32.15 -1.79
CA SER A 387 -4.26 -31.23 -1.73
C SER A 387 -3.79 -29.78 -1.72
N ILE A 388 -4.34 -28.99 -2.64
CA ILE A 388 -4.15 -27.55 -2.70
C ILE A 388 -5.48 -26.93 -2.34
N ALA A 389 -5.49 -26.09 -1.29
CA ALA A 389 -6.73 -25.56 -0.71
C ALA A 389 -6.89 -24.07 -1.00
N ILE A 390 -5.84 -23.30 -0.76
CA ILE A 390 -5.87 -21.84 -0.78
C ILE A 390 -4.51 -21.29 -1.22
N SER A 391 -4.54 -20.13 -1.88
CA SER A 391 -3.39 -19.26 -2.12
C SER A 391 -3.83 -17.82 -1.85
N GLN A 392 -2.98 -17.06 -1.15
CA GLN A 392 -3.24 -15.67 -0.80
C GLN A 392 -2.08 -14.76 -1.19
N LEU A 393 -2.43 -13.54 -1.58
CA LEU A 393 -1.52 -12.41 -1.71
C LEU A 393 -2.14 -11.23 -0.99
N ALA A 394 -1.76 -11.02 0.26
CA ALA A 394 -2.46 -10.11 1.16
C ALA A 394 -3.95 -10.47 1.23
N ASP A 395 -4.83 -9.60 0.72
CA ASP A 395 -6.27 -9.77 0.66
C ASP A 395 -6.74 -10.60 -0.55
N ASP A 396 -6.01 -10.60 -1.67
CA ASP A 396 -6.36 -11.41 -2.83
C ASP A 396 -6.31 -12.89 -2.47
N THR A 397 -7.47 -13.56 -2.44
CA THR A 397 -7.61 -14.95 -1.99
C THR A 397 -8.14 -15.82 -3.12
N THR A 398 -7.48 -16.95 -3.34
CA THR A 398 -7.87 -17.94 -4.34
C THR A 398 -8.08 -19.28 -3.65
N LEU A 399 -9.26 -19.89 -3.82
CA LEU A 399 -9.56 -21.22 -3.33
C LEU A 399 -9.49 -22.24 -4.48
N PHE A 400 -9.00 -23.43 -4.16
CA PHE A 400 -8.86 -24.54 -5.09
C PHE A 400 -9.75 -25.70 -4.66
N LEU A 401 -10.81 -25.91 -5.41
CA LEU A 401 -11.93 -26.78 -5.06
C LEU A 401 -11.94 -28.01 -5.96
N LYS A 402 -12.35 -29.14 -5.39
CA LYS A 402 -12.46 -30.41 -6.10
C LYS A 402 -13.40 -30.31 -7.32
N ASN A 403 -14.59 -29.75 -7.12
CA ASN A 403 -15.62 -29.64 -8.15
C ASN A 403 -16.58 -28.48 -7.83
N LYS A 404 -17.52 -28.23 -8.74
CA LYS A 404 -18.50 -27.13 -8.64
C LYS A 404 -19.34 -27.18 -7.37
N ASP A 405 -19.67 -28.38 -6.89
CA ASP A 405 -20.55 -28.59 -5.74
C ASP A 405 -19.93 -28.10 -4.42
N GLN A 406 -18.63 -27.85 -4.41
CA GLN A 406 -17.93 -27.29 -3.25
C GLN A 406 -18.10 -25.77 -3.13
N ILE A 407 -18.51 -25.06 -4.19
CA ILE A 407 -18.60 -23.59 -4.19
C ILE A 407 -19.56 -23.08 -3.10
N PRO A 408 -20.79 -23.62 -2.94
CA PRO A 408 -21.69 -23.14 -1.88
C PRO A 408 -21.13 -23.36 -0.48
N LEU A 409 -20.42 -24.47 -0.25
CA LEU A 409 -19.81 -24.82 1.04
C LEU A 409 -18.62 -23.90 1.36
N ALA A 410 -17.85 -23.51 0.34
CA ALA A 410 -16.70 -22.64 0.51
C ALA A 410 -17.07 -21.16 0.78
N ILE A 411 -18.31 -20.76 0.48
CA ILE A 411 -18.81 -19.38 0.65
C ILE A 411 -19.75 -19.26 1.86
N SER A 412 -20.29 -20.37 2.37
CA SER A 412 -21.10 -20.45 3.58
C SER A 412 -20.25 -20.38 4.84
#